data_AF-A0A6G1FS29-F1
#
_entry.id   AF-A0A6G1FS29-F1
#
_cell.length_a   1.000
_cell.length_b   1.000
_cell.length_c   1.000
_cell.angle_alpha   90.00
_cell.angle_beta   90.00
_cell.angle_gamma   90.00
#
_symmetry.space_group_name_H-M   'P 1'
#
loop_
_entity.id
_entity.type
_entity.pdbx_description
1 polymer ?
#
loop_
_entity_poly.entity_id
_entity_poly.type
_entity_poly.pdbx_seq_one_letter_code
_entity_poly.pdbx_strand_id
1 'polypeptide(L)'
;MARILLTSGQVSVALSSGVVVIFTILLFLSGYVLQQQTVRSLRHAIRPPLPPPPPSLPLQELSTQNPLAKSARLPGTVVSKEAVQAHLAAASASQAIDWKRRAHVQLVRSHEEVCGAVMVFADLYRLRSQGSRALVFPAAWATAWGDEWGYETNPEAERTRRLLKKAARRYKVHLVPMKAIEEGGDDSLPSSYSYASLFSLDWYDRILALPRPGVVLDAVPLDVLLAFGTPESLATSAAAEVQFDISPQSEMTLIRPSKEEFSRIMDIRDADQLSETSLFSEAFPSPEKLSAFGNAEVALMATTGSLKEYSIRKQDPPVPEDNVPGSPSGEQLVVQETAGQSGAFNATEFMQNTAFVRIMDAGLPGPEYDVPRTEMLKAKPWGEAGMVWESMYERFRAHRMDVCGLELEMVPEKEEL
;
A
#
# COMPACT_ATOMS: atom_id res chain seq x y z
N MET A 1 -48.74 66.17 -3.79
CA MET A 1 -48.63 65.27 -4.96
C MET A 1 -47.49 65.76 -5.85
N ALA A 2 -46.25 65.36 -5.55
CA ALA A 2 -45.10 65.75 -6.37
C ALA A 2 -45.07 64.89 -7.63
N ARG A 3 -45.48 65.45 -8.76
CA ARG A 3 -45.32 64.83 -10.09
C ARG A 3 -43.86 64.98 -10.49
N ILE A 4 -43.12 63.87 -10.43
CA ILE A 4 -41.73 63.81 -10.89
C ILE A 4 -41.77 63.98 -12.42
N LEU A 5 -41.47 65.20 -12.88
CA LEU A 5 -41.29 65.52 -14.29
C LEU A 5 -39.89 65.06 -14.72
N LEU A 6 -39.80 63.80 -15.16
CA LEU A 6 -38.58 63.24 -15.73
C LEU A 6 -38.23 63.98 -17.01
N THR A 7 -36.99 64.49 -17.10
CA THR A 7 -36.50 65.13 -18.32
C THR A 7 -36.22 64.06 -19.38
N SER A 8 -36.35 64.41 -20.67
CA SER A 8 -36.12 63.47 -21.80
C SER A 8 -34.76 62.74 -21.70
N GLY A 9 -33.73 63.42 -21.18
CA GLY A 9 -32.41 62.83 -20.92
C GLY A 9 -32.40 61.76 -19.83
N GLN A 10 -33.17 61.93 -18.74
CA GLN A 10 -33.28 60.93 -17.67
C GLN A 10 -34.00 59.67 -18.15
N VAL A 11 -35.02 59.83 -19.00
CA VAL A 11 -35.73 58.69 -19.61
C VAL A 11 -34.79 57.91 -20.54
N SER A 12 -33.98 58.60 -21.35
CA SER A 12 -33.01 57.95 -22.25
C SER A 12 -31.93 57.16 -21.51
N VAL A 13 -31.38 57.73 -20.42
CA VAL A 13 -30.37 57.04 -19.58
C VAL A 13 -30.97 55.85 -18.82
N ALA A 14 -32.19 55.97 -18.31
CA ALA A 14 -32.88 54.86 -17.65
C ALA A 14 -33.18 53.72 -18.64
N LEU A 15 -33.56 54.06 -19.88
CA LEU A 15 -33.83 53.06 -20.91
C LEU A 15 -32.54 52.35 -21.36
N SER A 16 -31.45 53.10 -21.59
CA SER A 16 -30.18 52.52 -22.06
C SER A 16 -29.51 51.66 -20.99
N SER A 17 -29.52 52.10 -19.72
CA SER A 17 -29.01 51.29 -18.60
C SER A 17 -29.85 50.03 -18.38
N GLY A 18 -31.17 50.11 -18.53
CA GLY A 18 -32.06 48.94 -18.46
C GLY A 18 -31.74 47.89 -19.53
N VAL A 19 -31.49 48.32 -20.77
CA VAL A 19 -31.11 47.41 -21.87
C VAL A 19 -29.78 46.71 -21.57
N VAL A 20 -28.75 47.44 -21.10
CA VAL A 20 -27.45 46.84 -20.76
C VAL A 20 -27.58 45.82 -19.63
N VAL A 21 -28.38 46.11 -18.60
CA VAL A 21 -28.63 45.18 -17.48
C VAL A 21 -29.35 43.92 -17.97
N ILE A 22 -30.35 44.05 -18.83
CA ILE A 22 -31.08 42.89 -19.38
C ILE A 22 -30.14 42.00 -20.20
N PHE A 23 -29.34 42.58 -21.10
CA PHE A 23 -28.43 41.79 -21.93
C PHE A 23 -27.32 41.11 -21.13
N THR A 24 -26.80 41.76 -20.09
CA THR A 24 -25.80 41.15 -19.20
C THR A 24 -26.38 39.99 -18.39
N ILE A 25 -27.63 40.11 -17.91
CA ILE A 25 -28.33 39.01 -17.24
C ILE A 25 -28.58 37.85 -18.21
N LEU A 26 -29.00 38.12 -19.45
CA LEU A 26 -29.23 37.09 -20.46
C LEU A 26 -27.94 36.33 -20.82
N LEU A 27 -26.82 37.04 -20.98
CA LEU A 27 -25.52 36.41 -21.23
C LEU A 27 -25.08 35.54 -20.04
N PHE A 28 -25.28 36.02 -18.82
CA PHE A 28 -24.98 35.25 -17.61
C PHE A 28 -25.83 33.98 -17.50
N LEU A 29 -27.14 34.08 -17.74
CA LEU A 29 -28.06 32.94 -17.72
C LEU A 29 -27.73 31.92 -18.83
N SER A 30 -27.34 32.38 -20.02
CA SER A 30 -26.89 31.51 -21.11
C SER A 30 -25.65 30.69 -20.71
N GLY A 31 -24.64 31.35 -20.14
CA GLY A 31 -23.45 30.66 -19.61
C GLY A 31 -23.77 29.69 -18.48
N TYR A 32 -24.67 30.06 -17.57
CA TYR A 32 -25.09 29.23 -16.44
C TYR A 32 -25.80 27.95 -16.90
N VAL A 33 -26.68 28.02 -17.91
CA VAL A 33 -27.39 26.85 -18.45
C VAL A 33 -26.41 25.88 -19.14
N LEU A 34 -25.45 26.40 -19.90
CA LEU A 34 -24.41 25.57 -20.54
C LEU A 34 -23.54 24.83 -19.50
N GLN A 35 -23.16 25.50 -18.41
CA GLN A 35 -22.39 24.88 -17.33
C GLN A 35 -23.21 23.84 -16.54
N GLN A 36 -24.51 24.04 -16.36
CA GLN A 36 -25.40 23.05 -15.74
C GLN A 36 -25.56 21.79 -16.60
N GLN A 37 -25.64 21.95 -17.92
CA GLN A 37 -25.77 20.81 -18.85
C GLN A 37 -24.50 19.96 -18.89
N THR A 38 -23.31 20.56 -18.88
CA THR A 38 -22.04 19.81 -18.85
C THR A 38 -21.86 19.07 -17.53
N VAL A 39 -22.18 19.67 -16.39
CA VAL A 39 -22.11 19.00 -15.08
C VAL A 39 -23.12 17.84 -14.98
N ARG A 40 -24.33 18.00 -15.52
CA ARG A 40 -25.32 16.91 -15.57
C ARG A 40 -24.86 15.77 -16.48
N SER A 41 -24.34 16.08 -17.66
CA SER A 41 -23.80 15.09 -18.60
C SER A 41 -22.64 14.30 -17.99
N LEU A 42 -21.70 14.97 -17.32
CA LEU A 42 -20.58 14.32 -16.63
C LEU A 42 -21.03 13.46 -15.43
N ARG A 43 -22.05 13.90 -14.68
CA ARG A 43 -22.63 13.10 -13.60
C ARG A 43 -23.31 11.82 -14.11
N HIS A 44 -23.91 11.86 -15.30
CA HIS A 44 -24.47 10.66 -15.93
C HIS A 44 -23.39 9.72 -16.47
N ALA A 45 -22.26 10.24 -16.95
CA ALA A 45 -21.12 9.42 -17.38
C ALA A 45 -20.36 8.76 -16.22
N ILE A 46 -20.32 9.39 -15.04
CA ILE A 46 -19.56 8.90 -13.88
C ILE A 46 -20.38 7.94 -13.01
N ARG A 47 -21.71 7.92 -13.12
CA ARG A 47 -22.58 6.96 -12.43
C ARG A 47 -23.24 6.01 -13.43
N PRO A 48 -22.58 4.91 -13.85
CA PRO A 48 -23.29 3.84 -14.53
C PRO A 48 -24.40 3.32 -13.59
N PRO A 49 -25.67 3.25 -14.04
CA PRO A 49 -26.70 2.58 -13.27
C PRO A 49 -26.31 1.11 -13.15
N LEU A 50 -26.10 0.65 -11.92
CA LEU A 50 -25.96 -0.77 -11.62
C LEU A 50 -27.23 -1.48 -12.12
N PRO A 51 -27.13 -2.52 -12.96
CA PRO A 51 -28.30 -3.29 -13.33
C PRO A 51 -28.95 -3.90 -12.07
N PRO A 52 -30.29 -3.93 -11.99
CA PRO A 52 -30.96 -4.61 -10.89
C PRO A 52 -30.52 -6.08 -10.85
N PRO A 53 -30.28 -6.65 -9.65
CA PRO A 53 -29.81 -8.03 -9.53
C PRO A 53 -30.83 -8.98 -10.16
N PRO A 54 -30.39 -9.93 -11.00
CA PRO A 54 -31.30 -10.92 -11.55
C PRO A 54 -31.92 -11.74 -10.41
N PRO A 55 -33.20 -12.16 -10.55
CA PRO A 55 -33.85 -12.99 -9.54
C PRO A 55 -33.05 -14.27 -9.33
N SER A 56 -32.74 -14.56 -8.08
CA SER A 56 -31.94 -15.71 -7.65
C SER A 56 -32.54 -17.01 -8.20
N LEU A 57 -31.83 -17.63 -9.14
CA LEU A 57 -32.14 -18.98 -9.59
C LEU A 57 -31.67 -20.01 -8.54
N PRO A 58 -32.38 -21.14 -8.40
CA PRO A 58 -32.09 -22.11 -7.35
C PRO A 58 -30.74 -22.78 -7.59
N LEU A 59 -30.00 -23.02 -6.51
CA LEU A 59 -28.80 -23.85 -6.49
C LEU A 59 -29.14 -25.22 -7.08
N GLN A 60 -28.57 -25.54 -8.24
CA GLN A 60 -28.63 -26.88 -8.83
C GLN A 60 -27.24 -27.52 -8.82
N GLU A 61 -27.28 -28.77 -8.38
CA GLU A 61 -26.20 -29.65 -7.96
C GLU A 61 -25.10 -29.84 -9.01
N LEU A 62 -23.86 -30.00 -8.52
CA LEU A 62 -22.71 -30.45 -9.31
C LEU A 62 -23.02 -31.81 -9.96
N SER A 63 -23.18 -31.81 -11.28
CA SER A 63 -23.02 -33.02 -12.09
C SER A 63 -21.88 -32.82 -13.09
N THR A 64 -21.03 -33.82 -13.10
CA THR A 64 -19.74 -33.97 -13.76
C THR A 64 -19.83 -34.06 -15.28
N GLN A 65 -18.66 -33.83 -15.91
CA GLN A 65 -18.21 -34.29 -17.23
C GLN A 65 -18.20 -33.24 -18.36
N ASN A 66 -17.07 -32.52 -18.43
CA ASN A 66 -16.51 -32.11 -19.72
C ASN A 66 -14.96 -32.17 -19.65
N PRO A 67 -14.29 -33.13 -20.33
CA PRO A 67 -12.88 -33.44 -20.11
C PRO A 67 -11.88 -32.60 -20.93
N LEU A 68 -12.19 -31.33 -21.27
CA LEU A 68 -11.27 -30.46 -22.05
C LEU A 68 -11.09 -29.04 -21.51
N ALA A 69 -11.32 -28.80 -20.21
CA ALA A 69 -10.98 -27.54 -19.54
C ALA A 69 -9.98 -27.73 -18.38
N LYS A 70 -9.03 -28.66 -18.55
CA LYS A 70 -7.86 -28.80 -17.67
C LYS A 70 -6.65 -28.24 -18.41
N SER A 71 -6.36 -26.96 -18.23
CA SER A 71 -4.98 -26.41 -18.18
C SER A 71 -5.00 -24.88 -18.16
N ALA A 72 -5.05 -24.34 -16.95
CA ALA A 72 -4.42 -23.08 -16.54
C ALA A 72 -4.41 -23.09 -15.00
N ARG A 73 -3.70 -24.07 -14.43
CA ARG A 73 -3.44 -24.14 -12.99
C ARG A 73 -2.13 -23.42 -12.74
N LEU A 74 -2.20 -22.21 -12.19
CA LEU A 74 -1.18 -21.71 -11.28
C LEU A 74 -1.24 -22.59 -10.00
N PRO A 75 -0.12 -23.00 -9.40
CA PRO A 75 -0.14 -23.51 -8.03
C PRO A 75 -0.48 -22.33 -7.12
N GLY A 76 -1.58 -22.45 -6.38
CA GLY A 76 -2.20 -21.34 -5.65
C GLY A 76 -3.61 -21.09 -6.19
N THR A 77 -4.63 -21.54 -5.45
CA THR A 77 -6.02 -21.17 -5.74
C THR A 77 -6.16 -19.68 -5.53
N VAL A 78 -6.10 -18.88 -6.60
CA VAL A 78 -6.43 -17.46 -6.54
C VAL A 78 -7.91 -17.37 -6.15
N VAL A 79 -8.17 -17.06 -4.88
CA VAL A 79 -9.53 -16.84 -4.38
C VAL A 79 -9.98 -15.52 -4.99
N SER A 80 -11.04 -15.55 -5.81
CA SER A 80 -11.55 -14.32 -6.41
C SER A 80 -11.98 -13.33 -5.32
N LYS A 81 -11.83 -12.04 -5.59
CA LYS A 81 -12.21 -10.97 -4.66
C LYS A 81 -13.66 -11.12 -4.17
N GLU A 82 -14.55 -11.61 -5.03
CA GLU A 82 -15.96 -11.86 -4.70
C GLU A 82 -16.11 -13.01 -3.69
N ALA A 83 -15.32 -14.07 -3.83
CA ALA A 83 -15.31 -15.17 -2.87
C ALA A 83 -14.75 -14.73 -1.51
N VAL A 84 -13.69 -13.91 -1.51
CA VAL A 84 -13.14 -13.27 -0.29
C VAL A 84 -14.22 -12.41 0.40
N GLN A 85 -14.91 -11.56 -0.38
CA GLN A 85 -15.96 -10.68 0.14
C GLN A 85 -17.17 -11.46 0.68
N ALA A 86 -17.60 -12.51 -0.03
CA ALA A 86 -18.72 -13.36 0.39
C ALA A 86 -18.39 -14.13 1.67
N HIS A 87 -17.17 -14.63 1.80
CA HIS A 87 -16.69 -15.25 3.05
C HIS A 87 -16.61 -14.26 4.19
N LEU A 88 -16.09 -13.05 3.97
CA LEU A 88 -16.05 -12.00 4.99
C LEU A 88 -17.48 -11.65 5.45
N ALA A 89 -18.42 -11.51 4.53
CA ALA A 89 -19.82 -11.26 4.85
C ALA A 89 -20.44 -12.41 5.66
N ALA A 90 -20.26 -13.66 5.22
CA ALA A 90 -20.78 -14.84 5.90
C ALA A 90 -20.15 -15.06 7.28
N ALA A 91 -18.83 -14.85 7.40
CA ALA A 91 -18.08 -15.05 8.63
C ALA A 91 -18.27 -13.89 9.63
N SER A 92 -18.44 -12.66 9.16
CA SER A 92 -18.86 -11.54 10.02
C SER A 92 -20.29 -11.72 10.56
N ALA A 93 -21.14 -12.46 9.83
CA ALA A 93 -22.49 -12.79 10.26
C ALA A 93 -22.50 -13.95 11.28
N SER A 94 -21.54 -14.88 11.22
CA SER A 94 -21.45 -16.02 12.14
C SER A 94 -20.56 -15.77 13.36
N GLN A 95 -19.60 -14.85 13.28
CA GLN A 95 -18.65 -14.54 14.34
C GLN A 95 -18.57 -13.03 14.53
N ALA A 96 -18.83 -12.56 15.75
CA ALA A 96 -18.67 -11.14 16.09
C ALA A 96 -17.18 -10.77 16.09
N ILE A 97 -16.69 -10.26 14.95
CA ILE A 97 -15.30 -9.82 14.81
C ILE A 97 -15.12 -8.50 15.57
N ASP A 98 -14.29 -8.50 16.61
CA ASP A 98 -13.90 -7.26 17.29
C ASP A 98 -12.78 -6.52 16.53
N TRP A 99 -13.19 -5.57 15.69
CA TRP A 99 -12.29 -4.73 14.90
C TRP A 99 -11.48 -3.74 15.73
N LYS A 100 -11.85 -3.48 16.99
CA LYS A 100 -11.06 -2.60 17.87
C LYS A 100 -9.78 -3.28 18.35
N ARG A 101 -9.81 -4.61 18.45
CA ARG A 101 -8.66 -5.45 18.84
C ARG A 101 -7.86 -5.97 17.65
N ARG A 102 -8.10 -5.44 16.45
CA ARG A 102 -7.40 -5.82 15.21
C ARG A 102 -6.89 -4.57 14.51
N ALA A 103 -5.60 -4.48 14.25
CA ALA A 103 -5.04 -3.25 13.71
C ALA A 103 -4.05 -3.44 12.56
N HIS A 104 -4.15 -2.57 11.57
CA HIS A 104 -3.04 -2.26 10.67
C HIS A 104 -2.03 -1.41 11.45
N VAL A 105 -0.79 -1.88 11.54
CA VAL A 105 0.26 -1.24 12.35
C VAL A 105 1.40 -0.77 11.46
N GLN A 106 1.94 0.41 11.78
CA GLN A 106 3.20 0.89 11.25
C GLN A 106 4.08 1.27 12.44
N LEU A 107 5.34 0.87 12.41
CA LEU A 107 6.34 1.27 13.41
C LEU A 107 7.32 2.22 12.72
N VAL A 108 7.60 3.36 13.33
CA VAL A 108 8.57 4.34 12.83
C VAL A 108 9.74 4.46 13.81
N ARG A 109 10.96 4.58 13.31
CA ARG A 109 12.17 4.78 14.15
C ARG A 109 12.87 6.11 13.91
N SER A 110 12.71 6.69 12.73
CA SER A 110 13.25 8.00 12.35
C SER A 110 12.15 8.96 11.90
N HIS A 111 12.45 10.26 11.85
CA HIS A 111 11.49 11.28 11.41
C HIS A 111 11.11 11.19 9.92
N GLU A 112 11.98 10.64 9.08
CA GLU A 112 11.78 10.46 7.63
C GLU A 112 10.72 9.39 7.34
N GLU A 113 10.74 8.32 8.14
CA GLU A 113 9.84 7.17 8.06
C GLU A 113 8.36 7.52 8.32
N VAL A 114 8.09 8.65 8.99
CA VAL A 114 6.75 9.05 9.44
C VAL A 114 5.81 9.31 8.27
N CYS A 115 6.30 9.97 7.21
CA CYS A 115 5.45 10.28 6.07
C CYS A 115 4.94 9.01 5.38
N GLY A 116 5.84 8.06 5.10
CA GLY A 116 5.47 6.78 4.48
C GLY A 116 4.44 6.00 5.31
N ALA A 117 4.60 5.98 6.64
CA ALA A 117 3.62 5.35 7.53
C ALA A 117 2.25 6.04 7.47
N VAL A 118 2.22 7.39 7.49
CA VAL A 118 0.96 8.15 7.43
C VAL A 118 0.26 8.01 6.08
N MET A 119 1.01 7.88 4.98
CA MET A 119 0.49 7.61 3.64
C MET A 119 -0.30 6.29 3.59
N VAL A 120 0.25 5.22 4.17
CA VAL A 120 -0.44 3.91 4.26
C VAL A 120 -1.76 4.04 5.03
N PHE A 121 -1.77 4.74 6.17
CA PHE A 121 -3.02 4.98 6.91
C PHE A 121 -4.02 5.86 6.17
N ALA A 122 -3.55 6.82 5.39
CA ALA A 122 -4.40 7.65 4.54
C ALA A 122 -5.11 6.80 3.47
N ASP A 123 -4.40 5.84 2.87
CA ASP A 123 -5.01 4.89 1.94
C ASP A 123 -6.01 3.95 2.60
N LEU A 124 -5.64 3.32 3.72
CA LEU A 124 -6.56 2.46 4.47
C LEU A 124 -7.83 3.20 4.89
N TYR A 125 -7.70 4.47 5.28
CA TYR A 125 -8.85 5.33 5.60
C TYR A 125 -9.71 5.63 4.37
N ARG A 126 -9.09 5.95 3.23
CA ARG A 126 -9.78 6.20 1.95
C ARG A 126 -10.52 4.96 1.45
N LEU A 127 -9.89 3.79 1.59
CA LEU A 127 -10.43 2.48 1.20
C LEU A 127 -11.43 1.90 2.22
N ARG A 128 -11.71 2.62 3.32
CA ARG A 128 -12.68 2.21 4.35
C ARG A 128 -12.36 0.87 5.00
N SER A 129 -11.07 0.60 5.24
CA SER A 129 -10.63 -0.54 6.03
C SER A 129 -11.34 -0.58 7.38
N GLN A 130 -11.83 -1.77 7.76
CA GLN A 130 -12.50 -2.03 9.03
C GLN A 130 -11.51 -2.15 10.19
N GLY A 131 -10.29 -2.62 9.90
CA GLY A 131 -9.21 -2.69 10.87
C GLY A 131 -8.94 -1.34 11.54
N SER A 132 -8.64 -1.38 12.83
CA SER A 132 -8.08 -0.24 13.54
C SER A 132 -6.73 0.13 12.93
N ARG A 133 -6.25 1.35 13.18
CA ARG A 133 -4.96 1.83 12.65
C ARG A 133 -4.11 2.25 13.84
N ALA A 134 -2.90 1.74 13.96
CA ALA A 134 -2.00 2.06 15.05
C ALA A 134 -0.61 2.44 14.53
N LEU A 135 -0.08 3.57 14.99
CA LEU A 135 1.27 4.02 14.68
C LEU A 135 2.12 3.96 15.94
N VAL A 136 3.12 3.09 15.92
CA VAL A 136 4.11 2.95 16.99
C VAL A 136 5.26 3.91 16.71
N PHE A 137 5.62 4.76 17.67
CA PHE A 137 6.63 5.80 17.50
C PHE A 137 7.43 6.04 18.80
N PRO A 138 8.67 6.55 18.73
CA PRO A 138 9.46 6.89 19.91
C PRO A 138 8.78 7.82 20.91
N ALA A 139 8.71 7.40 22.17
CA ALA A 139 8.13 8.19 23.26
C ALA A 139 8.90 9.51 23.49
N ALA A 140 10.22 9.51 23.26
CA ALA A 140 11.09 10.67 23.37
C ALA A 140 10.65 11.84 22.47
N TRP A 141 10.01 11.56 21.33
CA TRP A 141 9.49 12.61 20.46
C TRP A 141 8.33 13.36 21.11
N ALA A 142 7.55 12.72 21.98
CA ALA A 142 6.42 13.35 22.64
C ALA A 142 6.82 14.21 23.85
N THR A 143 7.89 13.83 24.57
CA THR A 143 8.41 14.59 25.72
C THR A 143 9.17 15.85 25.28
N ALA A 144 9.90 15.78 24.17
CA ALA A 144 10.57 16.94 23.57
C ALA A 144 9.62 18.08 23.15
N TRP A 145 8.30 17.85 23.14
CA TRP A 145 7.30 18.89 22.86
C TRP A 145 6.85 19.68 24.09
N GLY A 146 7.20 19.22 25.31
CA GLY A 146 6.64 19.71 26.57
C GLY A 146 7.51 20.72 27.32
N ASP A 147 8.83 20.67 27.15
CA ASP A 147 9.76 21.39 28.02
C ASP A 147 10.60 22.40 27.23
N GLU A 148 10.58 23.64 27.73
CA GLU A 148 11.52 24.74 27.44
C GLU A 148 11.33 25.54 26.13
N TRP A 149 11.21 26.86 26.30
CA TRP A 149 11.22 27.88 25.24
C TRP A 149 12.63 28.03 24.60
N GLY A 150 13.26 26.90 24.26
CA GLY A 150 14.54 26.81 23.59
C GLY A 150 14.33 26.54 22.10
N TYR A 151 14.72 27.49 21.28
CA TYR A 151 14.70 27.42 19.81
C TYR A 151 15.72 26.42 19.26
N GLU A 152 15.57 25.13 19.55
CA GLU A 152 16.05 24.08 18.64
C GLU A 152 14.85 23.54 17.88
N THR A 153 14.32 24.39 17.00
CA THR A 153 13.25 24.04 16.07
C THR A 153 13.81 23.09 15.02
N ASN A 154 14.12 21.83 15.40
CA ASN A 154 14.43 20.80 14.43
C ASN A 154 13.24 20.71 13.45
N PRO A 155 13.42 21.09 12.17
CA PRO A 155 12.32 21.10 11.20
C PRO A 155 11.64 19.74 11.09
N GLU A 156 12.38 18.67 11.33
CA GLU A 156 11.89 17.30 11.28
C GLU A 156 11.01 16.93 12.46
N ALA A 157 11.33 17.42 13.65
CA ALA A 157 10.52 17.20 14.86
C ALA A 157 9.17 17.91 14.73
N GLU A 158 9.14 19.14 14.20
CA GLU A 158 7.90 19.88 13.95
C GLU A 158 7.07 19.22 12.82
N ARG A 159 7.74 18.79 11.75
CA ARG A 159 7.12 17.98 10.67
C ARG A 159 6.47 16.72 11.24
N THR A 160 7.20 15.98 12.05
CA THR A 160 6.73 14.76 12.72
C THR A 160 5.51 15.05 13.60
N ARG A 161 5.60 16.05 14.47
CA ARG A 161 4.49 16.47 15.33
C ARG A 161 3.22 16.80 14.52
N ARG A 162 3.37 17.53 13.41
CA ARG A 162 2.27 17.87 12.50
C ARG A 162 1.66 16.62 11.86
N LEU A 163 2.49 15.71 11.37
CA LEU A 163 2.04 14.47 10.73
C LEU A 163 1.34 13.53 11.73
N LEU A 164 1.87 13.36 12.93
CA LEU A 164 1.24 12.56 13.99
C LEU A 164 -0.13 13.14 14.38
N LYS A 165 -0.24 14.47 14.54
CA LYS A 165 -1.53 15.14 14.77
C LYS A 165 -2.51 14.92 13.61
N LYS A 166 -2.04 14.99 12.35
CA LYS A 166 -2.86 14.72 11.16
C LYS A 166 -3.33 13.26 11.16
N ALA A 167 -2.45 12.30 11.42
CA ALA A 167 -2.77 10.87 11.48
C ALA A 167 -3.87 10.57 12.51
N ALA A 168 -3.72 11.06 13.74
CA ALA A 168 -4.70 10.86 14.80
C ALA A 168 -6.06 11.51 14.49
N ARG A 169 -6.05 12.79 14.06
CA ARG A 169 -7.29 13.55 13.88
C ARG A 169 -8.04 13.19 12.60
N ARG A 170 -7.32 13.09 11.48
CA ARG A 170 -7.89 12.91 10.13
C ARG A 170 -8.10 11.44 9.79
N TYR A 171 -7.10 10.60 10.05
CA TYR A 171 -7.11 9.19 9.68
C TYR A 171 -7.38 8.27 10.87
N LYS A 172 -7.80 8.83 12.03
CA LYS A 172 -8.19 8.08 13.24
C LYS A 172 -7.17 7.01 13.66
N VAL A 173 -5.89 7.34 13.53
CA VAL A 173 -4.78 6.46 13.92
C VAL A 173 -4.58 6.57 15.44
N HIS A 174 -4.45 5.43 16.10
CA HIS A 174 -4.04 5.34 17.49
C HIS A 174 -2.52 5.51 17.56
N LEU A 175 -2.06 6.56 18.23
CA LEU A 175 -0.63 6.80 18.43
C LEU A 175 -0.17 6.02 19.66
N VAL A 176 0.80 5.13 19.47
CA VAL A 176 1.34 4.25 20.52
C VAL A 176 2.81 4.62 20.74
N PRO A 177 3.17 5.20 21.89
CA PRO A 177 4.56 5.49 22.19
C PRO A 177 5.31 4.19 22.52
N MET A 178 6.53 4.02 22.01
CA MET A 178 7.48 2.97 22.39
C MET A 178 8.71 3.57 23.07
N LYS A 179 9.30 2.82 23.98
CA LYS A 179 10.57 3.19 24.62
C LYS A 179 11.73 2.61 23.83
N ALA A 180 12.91 3.19 23.98
CA ALA A 180 14.14 2.53 23.59
C ALA A 180 14.27 1.19 24.34
N ILE A 181 14.97 0.26 23.70
CA ILE A 181 15.17 -1.09 24.20
C ILE A 181 16.12 -1.10 25.40
N GLU A 182 17.20 -0.33 25.28
CA GLU A 182 18.18 -0.17 26.34
C GLU A 182 17.79 1.03 27.21
N GLU A 183 17.68 0.81 28.52
CA GLU A 183 17.44 1.90 29.46
C GLU A 183 18.65 2.86 29.46
N GLY A 184 18.43 4.11 29.05
CA GLY A 184 19.49 5.10 28.90
C GLY A 184 20.25 5.04 27.58
N GLY A 185 19.77 4.26 26.60
CA GLY A 185 20.26 4.31 25.22
C GLY A 185 20.03 5.67 24.57
N ASP A 186 20.72 5.91 23.45
CA ASP A 186 20.54 7.15 22.69
C ASP A 186 19.19 7.15 21.95
N ASP A 187 18.20 7.84 22.54
CA ASP A 187 16.85 7.96 21.99
C ASP A 187 16.79 8.62 20.61
N SER A 188 17.86 9.27 20.15
CA SER A 188 17.95 9.88 18.82
C SER A 188 18.25 8.88 17.70
N LEU A 189 18.86 7.74 18.04
CA LEU A 189 19.27 6.73 17.06
C LEU A 189 18.11 5.78 16.72
N PRO A 190 17.85 5.50 15.43
CA PRO A 190 16.85 4.52 15.02
C PRO A 190 17.13 3.10 15.55
N SER A 191 18.41 2.74 15.76
CA SER A 191 18.83 1.43 16.27
C SER A 191 18.42 1.16 17.72
N SER A 192 18.13 2.20 18.49
CA SER A 192 17.65 2.11 19.87
C SER A 192 16.23 1.55 19.96
N TYR A 193 15.51 1.50 18.84
CA TYR A 193 14.15 1.00 18.74
C TYR A 193 14.08 -0.25 17.85
N SER A 194 13.31 -1.26 18.27
CA SER A 194 13.20 -2.54 17.56
C SER A 194 11.76 -2.84 17.21
N TYR A 195 11.61 -3.50 16.07
CA TYR A 195 10.37 -4.10 15.62
C TYR A 195 9.79 -5.13 16.61
N ALA A 196 10.62 -5.71 17.50
CA ALA A 196 10.16 -6.57 18.59
C ALA A 196 9.11 -5.87 19.48
N SER A 197 9.13 -4.54 19.56
CA SER A 197 8.15 -3.73 20.30
C SER A 197 6.70 -4.00 19.87
N LEU A 198 6.47 -4.48 18.64
CA LEU A 198 5.14 -4.84 18.16
C LEU A 198 4.51 -6.02 18.94
N PHE A 199 5.32 -6.93 19.49
CA PHE A 199 4.85 -8.06 20.29
C PHE A 199 4.34 -7.62 21.67
N SER A 200 4.73 -6.43 22.14
CA SER A 200 4.25 -5.86 23.41
C SER A 200 2.82 -5.33 23.36
N LEU A 201 2.21 -5.23 22.17
CA LEU A 201 0.87 -4.66 21.95
C LEU A 201 -0.28 -5.63 22.30
N ASP A 202 -0.26 -6.15 23.53
CA ASP A 202 -1.16 -7.21 24.04
C ASP A 202 -2.66 -6.87 24.04
N TRP A 203 -3.02 -5.59 23.91
CA TRP A 203 -4.42 -5.15 23.77
C TRP A 203 -5.01 -5.47 22.39
N TYR A 204 -4.16 -5.76 21.39
CA TYR A 204 -4.57 -6.26 20.09
C TYR A 204 -4.49 -7.79 20.05
N ASP A 205 -5.54 -8.43 19.56
CA ASP A 205 -5.53 -9.87 19.28
C ASP A 205 -4.63 -10.20 18.08
N ARG A 206 -4.63 -9.32 17.07
CA ARG A 206 -3.85 -9.46 15.83
C ARG A 206 -3.49 -8.11 15.25
N ILE A 207 -2.26 -8.00 14.79
CA ILE A 207 -1.77 -6.83 14.07
C ILE A 207 -1.19 -7.24 12.72
N LEU A 208 -1.47 -6.44 11.70
CA LEU A 208 -0.90 -6.60 10.36
C LEU A 208 0.03 -5.42 10.13
N ALA A 209 1.33 -5.69 10.06
CA ALA A 209 2.31 -4.70 9.69
C ALA A 209 2.59 -4.78 8.19
N LEU A 210 2.38 -3.65 7.52
CA LEU A 210 2.59 -3.50 6.08
C LEU A 210 4.00 -2.95 5.83
N PRO A 211 4.70 -3.41 4.78
CA PRO A 211 6.04 -2.94 4.51
C PRO A 211 6.03 -1.52 3.96
N ARG A 212 7.19 -0.85 4.05
CA ARG A 212 7.40 0.50 3.52
C ARG A 212 8.67 0.55 2.67
N PRO A 213 8.71 1.41 1.64
CA PRO A 213 7.61 2.22 1.10
C PRO A 213 6.64 1.37 0.24
N GLY A 214 5.37 1.78 0.17
CA GLY A 214 4.38 1.07 -0.64
C GLY A 214 3.03 1.77 -0.74
N VAL A 215 2.15 1.16 -1.53
CA VAL A 215 0.83 1.68 -1.90
C VAL A 215 -0.24 0.62 -1.63
N VAL A 216 -1.31 1.01 -0.94
CA VAL A 216 -2.46 0.13 -0.71
C VAL A 216 -3.44 0.27 -1.88
N LEU A 217 -3.70 -0.83 -2.58
CA LEU A 217 -4.64 -0.91 -3.70
C LEU A 217 -6.03 -1.35 -3.23
N ASP A 218 -6.08 -2.34 -2.33
CA ASP A 218 -7.31 -2.87 -1.76
C ASP A 218 -7.16 -3.17 -0.27
N ALA A 219 -8.12 -2.72 0.53
CA ALA A 219 -8.14 -2.97 1.97
C ALA A 219 -8.83 -4.30 2.33
N VAL A 220 -9.72 -4.84 1.47
CA VAL A 220 -10.55 -6.00 1.81
C VAL A 220 -9.70 -7.25 2.11
N PRO A 221 -8.72 -7.63 1.28
CA PRO A 221 -7.88 -8.79 1.57
C PRO A 221 -7.04 -8.61 2.85
N LEU A 222 -6.62 -7.37 3.14
CA LEU A 222 -5.85 -7.05 4.35
C LEU A 222 -6.72 -7.15 5.61
N ASP A 223 -7.97 -6.68 5.55
CA ASP A 223 -8.94 -6.82 6.63
C ASP A 223 -9.31 -8.29 6.88
N VAL A 224 -9.30 -9.10 5.84
CA VAL A 224 -9.49 -10.56 5.93
C VAL A 224 -8.36 -11.22 6.69
N LEU A 225 -7.10 -10.87 6.43
CA LEU A 225 -5.96 -11.38 7.20
C LEU A 225 -6.11 -11.04 8.68
N LEU A 226 -6.50 -9.79 8.97
CA LEU A 226 -6.79 -9.35 10.33
C LEU A 226 -7.96 -10.11 10.96
N ALA A 227 -9.01 -10.42 10.20
CA ALA A 227 -10.21 -11.10 10.69
C ALA A 227 -10.02 -12.60 10.89
N PHE A 228 -9.28 -13.29 10.01
CA PHE A 228 -9.23 -14.76 9.96
C PHE A 228 -7.83 -15.40 9.94
N GLY A 229 -6.76 -14.65 9.73
CA GLY A 229 -5.40 -15.20 9.83
C GLY A 229 -5.13 -15.76 11.24
N THR A 230 -4.49 -16.93 11.34
CA THR A 230 -4.32 -17.64 12.61
C THR A 230 -2.84 -17.87 12.98
N PRO A 231 -1.96 -16.85 12.86
CA PRO A 231 -0.53 -17.05 13.04
C PRO A 231 -0.24 -17.56 14.45
N GLU A 232 0.62 -18.56 14.66
CA GLU A 232 0.98 -18.99 16.03
C GLU A 232 1.56 -17.83 16.84
N SER A 233 2.58 -17.18 16.28
CA SER A 233 3.23 -15.98 16.81
C SER A 233 3.45 -14.95 15.68
N LEU A 234 4.10 -15.38 14.59
CA LEU A 234 4.43 -14.55 13.43
C LEU A 234 4.18 -15.34 12.13
N ALA A 235 3.49 -14.70 11.18
CA ALA A 235 3.40 -15.14 9.79
C ALA A 235 3.91 -14.04 8.84
N THR A 236 4.62 -14.41 7.78
CA THR A 236 5.25 -13.45 6.84
C THR A 236 5.03 -13.80 5.37
N SER A 237 5.07 -12.78 4.50
CA SER A 237 5.03 -12.93 3.04
C SER A 237 6.27 -13.61 2.47
N ALA A 238 7.44 -13.48 3.11
CA ALA A 238 8.71 -14.00 2.62
C ALA A 238 8.91 -15.52 2.80
N ALA A 239 7.98 -16.24 3.43
CA ALA A 239 8.21 -17.61 3.90
C ALA A 239 8.35 -18.68 2.78
N ALA A 240 8.44 -18.29 1.49
CA ALA A 240 8.65 -19.19 0.37
C ALA A 240 9.95 -18.97 -0.42
N GLU A 241 10.69 -17.87 -0.23
CA GLU A 241 11.85 -17.56 -1.05
C GLU A 241 13.07 -17.21 -0.19
N VAL A 242 14.06 -18.10 -0.24
CA VAL A 242 15.48 -17.90 0.07
C VAL A 242 15.80 -17.21 1.40
N GLN A 243 16.30 -18.05 2.30
CA GLN A 243 16.87 -17.76 3.62
C GLN A 243 18.07 -16.81 3.55
N PHE A 244 17.86 -15.51 3.29
CA PHE A 244 18.84 -14.46 3.55
C PHE A 244 18.13 -13.16 3.96
N ASP A 245 18.41 -12.73 5.19
CA ASP A 245 18.22 -11.37 5.71
C ASP A 245 16.77 -10.79 5.62
N ILE A 246 15.80 -11.46 6.26
CA ILE A 246 14.43 -10.92 6.38
C ILE A 246 14.42 -9.72 7.32
N SER A 247 14.62 -8.52 6.78
CA SER A 247 14.33 -7.30 7.53
C SER A 247 12.81 -7.27 7.80
N PRO A 248 12.36 -7.28 9.07
CA PRO A 248 10.93 -7.42 9.39
C PRO A 248 10.09 -6.22 8.89
N GLN A 249 10.72 -5.09 8.57
CA GLN A 249 10.07 -3.90 8.02
C GLN A 249 9.87 -3.95 6.49
N SER A 250 10.61 -4.84 5.84
CA SER A 250 10.58 -5.06 4.40
C SER A 250 9.44 -6.00 3.98
N GLU A 251 8.95 -6.81 4.90
CA GLU A 251 7.93 -7.81 4.64
C GLU A 251 6.56 -7.43 5.21
N MET A 252 5.52 -8.00 4.61
CA MET A 252 4.21 -8.02 5.26
C MET A 252 4.24 -9.07 6.36
N THR A 253 3.87 -8.67 7.57
CA THR A 253 3.86 -9.58 8.73
C THR A 253 2.54 -9.50 9.48
N LEU A 254 1.99 -10.68 9.78
CA LEU A 254 0.83 -10.83 10.65
C LEU A 254 1.31 -11.38 11.98
N ILE A 255 1.13 -10.60 13.04
CA ILE A 255 1.64 -10.89 14.38
C ILE A 255 0.46 -11.12 15.32
N ARG A 256 0.61 -12.10 16.21
CA ARG A 256 -0.18 -12.23 17.43
C ARG A 256 0.65 -11.70 18.59
N PRO A 257 0.38 -10.47 19.08
CA PRO A 257 1.13 -9.92 20.22
C PRO A 257 0.94 -10.77 21.47
N SER A 258 2.04 -11.00 22.21
CA SER A 258 2.05 -11.70 23.50
C SER A 258 3.21 -11.18 24.33
N LYS A 259 2.99 -10.94 25.63
CA LYS A 259 4.07 -10.49 26.53
C LYS A 259 5.15 -11.55 26.68
N GLU A 260 4.74 -12.81 26.73
CA GLU A 260 5.62 -13.97 26.83
C GLU A 260 6.56 -14.04 25.63
N GLU A 261 6.01 -13.85 24.43
CA GLU A 261 6.78 -13.86 23.20
C GLU A 261 7.70 -12.65 23.09
N PHE A 262 7.22 -11.47 23.50
CA PHE A 262 8.06 -10.28 23.57
C PHE A 262 9.25 -10.50 24.51
N SER A 263 9.03 -11.01 25.72
CA SER A 263 10.10 -11.33 26.67
C SER A 263 11.09 -12.33 26.09
N ARG A 264 10.62 -13.40 25.43
CA ARG A 264 11.48 -14.39 24.77
C ARG A 264 12.39 -13.76 23.71
N ILE A 265 11.86 -12.88 22.87
CA ILE A 265 12.66 -12.20 21.84
C ILE A 265 13.70 -11.27 22.48
N MET A 266 13.33 -10.57 23.55
CA MET A 266 14.25 -9.70 24.29
C MET A 266 15.37 -10.49 24.98
N ASP A 267 15.07 -11.64 25.57
CA ASP A 267 16.06 -12.52 26.20
C ASP A 267 17.13 -13.00 25.18
N ILE A 268 16.71 -13.33 23.96
CA ILE A 268 17.62 -13.70 22.85
C ILE A 268 18.52 -12.52 22.48
N ARG A 269 17.93 -11.32 22.36
CA ARG A 269 18.68 -10.11 22.01
C ARG A 269 19.75 -9.78 23.07
N ASP A 270 19.37 -9.84 24.35
CA ASP A 270 20.24 -9.46 25.45
C ASP A 270 21.42 -10.44 25.62
N ALA A 271 21.25 -11.70 25.19
CA ALA A 271 22.32 -12.69 25.19
C ALA A 271 23.43 -12.37 24.17
N ASP A 272 23.05 -12.02 22.93
CA ASP A 272 23.98 -12.02 21.79
C ASP A 272 24.12 -10.64 21.08
N GLN A 273 23.51 -9.57 21.60
CA GLN A 273 23.49 -8.21 21.01
C GLN A 273 23.25 -8.21 19.49
N LEU A 274 22.28 -9.03 19.07
CA LEU A 274 22.05 -9.31 17.66
C LEU A 274 21.52 -8.09 16.90
N SER A 275 21.91 -8.00 15.63
CA SER A 275 21.24 -7.11 14.67
C SER A 275 19.75 -7.47 14.58
N GLU A 276 18.92 -6.51 14.18
CA GLU A 276 17.46 -6.75 14.09
C GLU A 276 17.13 -7.93 13.17
N THR A 277 17.83 -8.07 12.04
CA THR A 277 17.57 -9.17 11.12
C THR A 277 18.02 -10.52 11.69
N SER A 278 19.20 -10.56 12.33
CA SER A 278 19.71 -11.76 13.00
C SER A 278 18.81 -12.19 14.15
N LEU A 279 18.33 -11.22 14.94
CA LEU A 279 17.39 -11.44 16.04
C LEU A 279 16.11 -12.13 15.57
N PHE A 280 15.50 -11.63 14.49
CA PHE A 280 14.27 -12.24 13.96
C PHE A 280 14.52 -13.59 13.28
N SER A 281 15.68 -13.77 12.64
CA SER A 281 16.08 -15.05 12.06
C SER A 281 16.28 -16.13 13.13
N GLU A 282 16.81 -15.75 14.29
CA GLU A 282 17.00 -16.65 15.43
C GLU A 282 15.70 -16.87 16.21
N ALA A 283 14.92 -15.81 16.46
CA ALA A 283 13.66 -15.90 17.18
C ALA A 283 12.59 -16.68 16.39
N PHE A 284 12.67 -16.67 15.05
CA PHE A 284 11.72 -17.30 14.14
C PHE A 284 12.44 -18.04 13.02
N PRO A 285 13.04 -19.22 13.29
CA PRO A 285 13.83 -19.95 12.30
C PRO A 285 13.00 -20.52 11.14
N SER A 286 11.68 -20.61 11.29
CA SER A 286 10.74 -21.09 10.27
C SER A 286 9.42 -20.36 10.41
N PRO A 287 9.32 -19.09 9.96
CA PRO A 287 8.11 -18.30 10.13
C PRO A 287 6.97 -18.88 9.28
N GLU A 288 5.74 -18.79 9.81
CA GLU A 288 4.56 -19.29 9.10
C GLU A 288 4.34 -18.48 7.81
N LYS A 289 3.86 -19.13 6.74
CA LYS A 289 3.47 -18.43 5.52
C LYS A 289 2.19 -17.65 5.74
N LEU A 290 2.17 -16.39 5.27
CA LEU A 290 0.91 -15.65 5.18
C LEU A 290 -0.06 -16.38 4.24
N SER A 291 -1.11 -16.94 4.82
CA SER A 291 -2.22 -17.52 4.09
C SER A 291 -3.51 -16.81 4.47
N ALA A 292 -4.29 -16.45 3.47
CA ALA A 292 -5.68 -16.07 3.66
C ALA A 292 -6.54 -17.31 3.37
N PHE A 293 -7.55 -17.57 4.21
CA PHE A 293 -8.58 -18.60 3.97
C PHE A 293 -8.09 -19.94 3.39
N GLY A 294 -7.76 -20.91 4.24
CA GLY A 294 -7.60 -22.31 3.85
C GLY A 294 -6.60 -22.54 2.71
N ASN A 295 -5.30 -22.52 3.02
CA ASN A 295 -4.18 -22.82 2.09
C ASN A 295 -4.19 -22.06 0.75
N ALA A 296 -5.05 -21.05 0.59
CA ALA A 296 -5.16 -20.32 -0.65
C ALA A 296 -4.18 -19.14 -0.67
N GLU A 297 -3.24 -19.19 -1.61
CA GLU A 297 -2.36 -18.08 -1.91
C GLU A 297 -3.14 -17.01 -2.67
N VAL A 298 -3.52 -15.95 -1.97
CA VAL A 298 -3.93 -14.70 -2.60
C VAL A 298 -2.66 -13.90 -2.84
N ALA A 299 -2.48 -13.32 -4.03
CA ALA A 299 -1.40 -12.39 -4.32
C ALA A 299 -1.60 -11.08 -3.51
N LEU A 300 -1.42 -11.15 -2.20
CA LEU A 300 -1.70 -10.09 -1.24
C LEU A 300 -0.70 -8.94 -1.38
N MET A 301 0.53 -9.29 -1.72
CA MET A 301 1.63 -8.35 -1.89
C MET A 301 2.32 -8.60 -3.23
N ALA A 302 2.59 -7.52 -3.96
CA ALA A 302 3.51 -7.52 -5.08
C ALA A 302 4.62 -6.49 -4.85
N THR A 303 5.75 -6.65 -5.53
CA THR A 303 6.86 -5.70 -5.49
C THR A 303 7.09 -5.12 -6.89
N THR A 304 7.35 -3.82 -7.01
CA THR A 304 7.62 -3.19 -8.31
C THR A 304 8.82 -3.83 -9.03
N GLY A 305 9.84 -4.26 -8.28
CA GLY A 305 10.99 -4.99 -8.81
C GLY A 305 10.64 -6.29 -9.55
N SER A 306 9.63 -7.06 -9.11
CA SER A 306 9.25 -8.31 -9.77
C SER A 306 8.55 -8.08 -11.12
N LEU A 307 8.03 -6.86 -11.37
CA LEU A 307 7.48 -6.48 -12.68
C LEU A 307 8.54 -6.53 -13.79
N LYS A 308 9.83 -6.41 -13.45
CA LYS A 308 10.93 -6.57 -14.42
C LYS A 308 11.04 -7.99 -14.96
N GLU A 309 10.74 -9.01 -14.17
CA GLU A 309 10.86 -10.42 -14.57
C GLU A 309 9.88 -10.75 -15.71
N TYR A 310 8.70 -10.14 -15.70
CA TYR A 310 7.73 -10.25 -16.79
C TYR A 310 8.21 -9.58 -18.09
N SER A 311 9.12 -8.60 -17.98
CA SER A 311 9.70 -7.91 -19.13
C SER A 311 10.87 -8.68 -19.75
N ILE A 312 11.64 -9.43 -18.96
CA ILE A 312 12.80 -10.21 -19.42
C ILE A 312 12.36 -11.37 -20.30
N ARG A 313 11.24 -12.05 -19.98
CA ARG A 313 10.72 -13.19 -20.76
C ARG A 313 10.32 -12.87 -22.21
N LYS A 314 10.24 -11.59 -22.59
CA LYS A 314 9.86 -11.18 -23.95
C LYS A 314 11.07 -11.04 -24.90
N GLN A 315 12.31 -11.13 -24.41
CA GLN A 315 13.51 -10.74 -25.16
C GLN A 315 14.34 -11.88 -25.79
N ASP A 316 14.08 -13.16 -25.52
CA ASP A 316 14.82 -14.24 -26.19
C ASP A 316 13.98 -14.92 -27.28
N PRO A 317 14.20 -14.63 -28.58
CA PRO A 317 13.96 -15.65 -29.61
C PRO A 317 15.01 -16.77 -29.44
N PRO A 318 14.66 -18.05 -29.62
CA PRO A 318 15.67 -19.12 -29.62
C PRO A 318 16.68 -18.82 -30.72
N VAL A 319 17.96 -18.71 -30.35
CA VAL A 319 19.07 -18.69 -31.29
C VAL A 319 19.01 -20.01 -32.08
N PRO A 320 18.94 -20.00 -33.42
CA PRO A 320 19.07 -21.23 -34.18
C PRO A 320 20.50 -21.75 -33.98
N GLU A 321 20.65 -22.96 -33.46
CA GLU A 321 21.94 -23.67 -33.49
C GLU A 321 22.35 -23.86 -34.95
N ASP A 322 23.31 -23.05 -35.41
CA ASP A 322 23.98 -23.29 -36.68
C ASP A 322 24.82 -24.58 -36.56
N ASN A 323 24.52 -25.51 -37.47
CA ASN A 323 25.18 -26.80 -37.64
C ASN A 323 26.72 -26.68 -37.69
N VAL A 324 27.39 -27.26 -36.69
CA VAL A 324 28.80 -27.67 -36.80
C VAL A 324 28.86 -29.19 -36.80
N PRO A 325 29.26 -29.86 -37.90
CA PRO A 325 29.37 -31.30 -37.94
C PRO A 325 30.69 -31.76 -37.30
N GLY A 326 30.60 -32.51 -36.20
CA GLY A 326 31.75 -33.17 -35.58
C GLY A 326 31.46 -33.73 -34.18
N SER A 327 30.90 -34.94 -34.12
CA SER A 327 30.88 -35.79 -32.91
C SER A 327 32.24 -36.52 -32.75
N PRO A 328 32.59 -37.20 -31.62
CA PRO A 328 31.67 -37.72 -30.59
C PRO A 328 32.08 -37.67 -29.10
N SER A 329 31.08 -38.02 -28.28
CA SER A 329 31.11 -38.76 -27.00
C SER A 329 31.49 -38.06 -25.68
N GLY A 330 30.50 -37.94 -24.78
CA GLY A 330 30.68 -37.70 -23.34
C GLY A 330 29.38 -37.28 -22.63
N GLU A 331 28.68 -38.25 -22.05
CA GLU A 331 27.67 -38.17 -20.97
C GLU A 331 26.68 -36.97 -20.91
N GLN A 332 25.44 -37.21 -21.34
CA GLN A 332 24.29 -36.36 -21.02
C GLN A 332 23.79 -36.64 -19.59
N LEU A 333 24.11 -35.74 -18.67
CA LEU A 333 23.34 -35.54 -17.44
C LEU A 333 22.07 -34.77 -17.83
N VAL A 334 20.93 -35.47 -17.83
CA VAL A 334 19.61 -34.88 -18.08
C VAL A 334 19.22 -34.00 -16.89
N VAL A 335 19.55 -32.70 -16.96
CA VAL A 335 18.86 -31.68 -16.17
C VAL A 335 17.56 -31.38 -16.91
N GLN A 336 16.47 -31.89 -16.36
CA GLN A 336 15.14 -31.72 -16.91
C GLN A 336 14.67 -30.29 -16.59
N GLU A 337 15.06 -29.32 -17.42
CA GLU A 337 14.49 -27.96 -17.40
C GLU A 337 13.00 -28.06 -17.73
N THR A 338 12.16 -27.81 -16.72
CA THR A 338 10.72 -27.66 -16.92
C THR A 338 10.46 -26.38 -17.69
N ALA A 339 10.19 -26.53 -18.99
CA ALA A 339 9.71 -25.48 -19.88
C ALA A 339 8.39 -24.87 -19.36
N GLY A 340 8.48 -23.77 -18.60
CA GLY A 340 7.36 -22.91 -18.23
C GLY A 340 7.17 -21.80 -19.27
N GLN A 341 6.39 -22.08 -20.32
CA GLN A 341 6.06 -21.10 -21.36
C GLN A 341 5.16 -19.95 -20.85
N SER A 342 5.65 -18.73 -21.05
CA SER A 342 4.98 -17.49 -21.51
C SER A 342 3.49 -17.26 -21.14
N GLY A 343 3.25 -16.55 -20.03
CA GLY A 343 2.05 -15.73 -19.85
C GLY A 343 2.40 -14.26 -20.00
N ALA A 344 1.74 -13.54 -20.91
CA ALA A 344 1.90 -12.08 -21.01
C ALA A 344 1.33 -11.40 -19.75
N PHE A 345 2.06 -10.44 -19.17
CA PHE A 345 1.59 -9.66 -18.02
C PHE A 345 0.28 -8.93 -18.36
N ASN A 346 -0.73 -9.09 -17.51
CA ASN A 346 -2.02 -8.41 -17.62
C ASN A 346 -2.15 -7.35 -16.52
N ALA A 347 -2.10 -6.07 -16.90
CA ALA A 347 -2.17 -4.97 -15.95
C ALA A 347 -3.49 -4.91 -15.18
N THR A 348 -4.61 -5.25 -15.83
CA THR A 348 -5.93 -5.17 -15.19
C THR A 348 -6.09 -6.24 -14.10
N GLU A 349 -5.66 -7.46 -14.41
CA GLU A 349 -5.66 -8.56 -13.46
C GLU A 349 -4.74 -8.27 -12.27
N PHE A 350 -3.55 -7.75 -12.53
CA PHE A 350 -2.62 -7.33 -11.47
C PHE A 350 -3.27 -6.33 -10.52
N MET A 351 -3.90 -5.27 -11.05
CA MET A 351 -4.53 -4.23 -10.24
C MET A 351 -5.78 -4.72 -9.47
N GLN A 352 -6.46 -5.75 -9.97
CA GLN A 352 -7.66 -6.31 -9.33
C GLN A 352 -7.31 -7.31 -8.22
N ASN A 353 -6.24 -8.08 -8.41
CA ASN A 353 -5.88 -9.17 -7.50
C ASN A 353 -4.87 -8.76 -6.43
N THR A 354 -4.14 -7.66 -6.63
CA THR A 354 -3.10 -7.20 -5.71
C THR A 354 -3.69 -6.26 -4.65
N ALA A 355 -3.51 -6.59 -3.37
CA ALA A 355 -3.99 -5.74 -2.27
C ALA A 355 -2.98 -4.63 -1.91
N PHE A 356 -1.68 -4.96 -1.93
CA PHE A 356 -0.61 -4.06 -1.56
C PHE A 356 0.55 -4.15 -2.56
N VAL A 357 1.12 -3.01 -2.95
CA VAL A 357 2.34 -2.96 -3.78
C VAL A 357 3.46 -2.31 -2.99
N ARG A 358 4.52 -3.07 -2.72
CA ARG A 358 5.78 -2.55 -2.21
C ARG A 358 6.56 -1.93 -3.35
N ILE A 359 7.07 -0.71 -3.15
CA ILE A 359 7.90 -0.04 -4.15
C ILE A 359 9.36 -0.26 -3.75
N MET A 360 10.02 -1.16 -4.46
CA MET A 360 11.42 -1.47 -4.26
C MET A 360 12.00 -1.98 -5.58
N ASP A 361 13.07 -1.33 -6.03
CA ASP A 361 13.68 -1.59 -7.32
C ASP A 361 15.20 -1.57 -7.21
N ALA A 362 15.84 -2.64 -7.68
CA ALA A 362 17.30 -2.71 -7.71
C ALA A 362 17.89 -1.52 -8.47
N GLY A 363 18.82 -0.82 -7.82
CA GLY A 363 19.51 0.36 -8.37
C GLY A 363 18.81 1.70 -8.11
N LEU A 364 17.64 1.72 -7.46
CA LEU A 364 16.97 2.95 -7.04
C LEU A 364 16.98 3.08 -5.51
N PRO A 365 17.18 4.30 -4.96
CA PRO A 365 17.19 4.53 -3.52
C PRO A 365 15.79 4.43 -2.89
N GLY A 366 14.73 4.68 -3.66
CA GLY A 366 13.34 4.64 -3.19
C GLY A 366 12.45 5.64 -3.94
N PRO A 367 11.11 5.51 -3.83
CA PRO A 367 10.15 6.44 -4.45
C PRO A 367 10.07 7.81 -3.77
N GLU A 368 10.62 7.97 -2.57
CA GLU A 368 10.72 9.24 -1.84
C GLU A 368 11.79 10.19 -2.37
N TYR A 369 12.75 9.69 -3.16
CA TYR A 369 13.86 10.47 -3.69
C TYR A 369 13.61 10.97 -5.12
N ASP A 370 14.16 12.14 -5.44
CA ASP A 370 14.20 12.71 -6.78
C ASP A 370 15.36 12.13 -7.58
N VAL A 371 15.12 10.96 -8.15
CA VAL A 371 16.12 10.23 -8.93
C VAL A 371 16.21 10.79 -10.35
N PRO A 372 17.43 10.99 -10.91
CA PRO A 372 17.61 11.41 -12.29
C PRO A 372 16.85 10.53 -13.28
N ARG A 373 16.22 11.16 -14.29
CA ARG A 373 15.39 10.48 -15.29
C ARG A 373 16.12 9.32 -15.99
N THR A 374 17.42 9.45 -16.21
CA THR A 374 18.24 8.42 -16.85
C THR A 374 18.33 7.14 -16.03
N GLU A 375 18.45 7.24 -14.72
CA GLU A 375 18.44 6.09 -13.81
C GLU A 375 17.04 5.49 -13.70
N MET A 376 16.01 6.34 -13.66
CA MET A 376 14.62 5.87 -13.66
C MET A 376 14.29 5.01 -14.88
N LEU A 377 14.75 5.43 -16.06
CA LEU A 377 14.54 4.67 -17.30
C LEU A 377 15.28 3.33 -17.33
N LYS A 378 16.43 3.21 -16.65
CA LYS A 378 17.14 1.92 -16.52
C LYS A 378 16.36 0.94 -15.65
N ALA A 379 15.66 1.45 -14.65
CA ALA A 379 14.86 0.63 -13.75
C ALA A 379 13.45 0.34 -14.27
N LYS A 380 12.91 1.11 -15.20
CA LYS A 380 11.54 0.93 -15.69
C LYS A 380 11.39 -0.36 -16.53
N PRO A 381 10.44 -1.26 -16.20
CA PRO A 381 10.08 -2.40 -17.07
C PRO A 381 9.47 -1.95 -18.41
N TRP A 382 9.42 -2.83 -19.40
CA TRP A 382 8.81 -2.52 -20.70
C TRP A 382 7.33 -2.88 -20.77
N GLY A 383 6.61 -2.30 -21.74
CA GLY A 383 5.21 -2.64 -22.05
C GLY A 383 4.22 -2.26 -20.95
N GLU A 384 3.18 -3.09 -20.76
CA GLU A 384 2.14 -2.86 -19.73
C GLU A 384 2.69 -2.86 -18.31
N ALA A 385 3.67 -3.72 -18.02
CA ALA A 385 4.35 -3.76 -16.73
C ALA A 385 5.04 -2.42 -16.42
N GLY A 386 5.64 -1.79 -17.43
CA GLY A 386 6.23 -0.46 -17.32
C GLY A 386 5.23 0.65 -17.00
N MET A 387 4.02 0.56 -17.55
CA MET A 387 2.94 1.52 -17.26
C MET A 387 2.41 1.37 -15.84
N VAL A 388 2.22 0.13 -15.37
CA VAL A 388 1.83 -0.14 -13.97
C VAL A 388 2.90 0.35 -13.01
N TRP A 389 4.16 0.00 -13.29
CA TRP A 389 5.32 0.42 -12.52
C TRP A 389 5.39 1.95 -12.38
N GLU A 390 5.25 2.70 -13.49
CA GLU A 390 5.26 4.17 -13.48
C GLU A 390 4.08 4.73 -12.68
N SER A 391 2.89 4.13 -12.85
CA SER A 391 1.70 4.52 -12.09
C SER A 391 1.88 4.36 -10.58
N MET A 392 2.61 3.34 -10.11
CA MET A 392 2.88 3.15 -8.68
C MET A 392 3.79 4.27 -8.13
N TYR A 393 4.85 4.62 -8.85
CA TYR A 393 5.74 5.72 -8.48
C TYR A 393 5.05 7.08 -8.49
N GLU A 394 4.27 7.37 -9.53
CA GLU A 394 3.51 8.62 -9.64
C GLU A 394 2.46 8.74 -8.53
N ARG A 395 1.74 7.65 -8.25
CA ARG A 395 0.76 7.62 -7.16
C ARG A 395 1.42 7.86 -5.82
N PHE A 396 2.56 7.24 -5.55
CA PHE A 396 3.32 7.47 -4.31
C PHE A 396 3.73 8.95 -4.18
N ARG A 397 4.31 9.54 -5.24
CA ARG A 397 4.74 10.94 -5.28
C ARG A 397 3.59 11.91 -5.04
N ALA A 398 2.48 11.74 -5.76
CA ALA A 398 1.30 12.58 -5.60
C ALA A 398 0.73 12.48 -4.18
N HIS A 399 0.66 11.25 -3.64
CA HIS A 399 0.14 11.02 -2.30
C HIS A 399 1.07 11.55 -1.20
N ARG A 400 2.39 11.54 -1.42
CA ARG A 400 3.37 12.18 -0.52
C ARG A 400 3.14 13.68 -0.43
N MET A 401 2.90 14.35 -1.56
CA MET A 401 2.52 15.77 -1.57
C MET A 401 1.17 16.02 -0.89
N ASP A 402 0.13 15.26 -1.22
CA ASP A 402 -1.23 15.48 -0.71
C ASP A 402 -1.36 15.17 0.79
N VAL A 403 -0.70 14.11 1.26
CA VAL A 403 -0.79 13.62 2.64
C VAL A 403 0.26 14.29 3.52
N CYS A 404 1.49 14.42 3.08
CA CYS A 404 2.56 14.95 3.93
C CYS A 404 2.88 16.43 3.67
N GLY A 405 2.55 16.95 2.48
CA GLY A 405 3.00 18.27 2.03
C GLY A 405 4.51 18.31 1.84
N LEU A 406 5.12 17.19 1.45
CA LEU A 406 6.56 17.03 1.29
C LEU A 406 6.88 16.70 -0.14
N GLU A 407 7.82 17.47 -0.71
CA GLU A 407 8.44 17.16 -1.98
C GLU A 407 9.32 15.91 -1.87
N LEU A 408 9.87 15.50 -3.01
CA LEU A 408 10.86 14.43 -3.05
C LEU A 408 12.16 14.92 -2.44
N GLU A 409 12.88 13.99 -1.84
CA GLU A 409 14.18 14.24 -1.22
C GLU A 409 15.29 14.14 -2.26
N MET A 410 16.38 14.88 -2.06
CA MET A 410 17.55 14.69 -2.91
C MET A 410 18.16 13.33 -2.62
N VAL A 411 18.58 12.61 -3.67
CA VAL A 411 19.30 11.34 -3.49
C VAL A 411 20.56 11.63 -2.66
N PRO A 412 20.77 10.94 -1.52
CA PRO A 412 22.00 11.10 -0.76
C PRO A 412 23.19 10.75 -1.68
N GLU A 413 24.21 11.60 -1.68
CA GLU A 413 25.46 11.25 -2.37
C GLU A 413 25.91 9.90 -1.81
N LYS A 414 26.15 8.92 -2.68
CA LYS A 414 26.76 7.66 -2.25
C LYS A 414 28.11 8.05 -1.65
N GLU A 415 28.22 8.03 -0.33
CA GLU A 415 29.53 8.00 0.30
C GLU A 415 30.21 6.75 -0.28
N GLU A 416 31.21 6.99 -1.14
CA GLU A 416 32.10 5.95 -1.64
C GLU A 416 32.79 5.37 -0.41
N LEU A 417 32.28 4.21 0.01
CA LEU A 417 32.79 3.41 1.13
C LEU A 417 34.11 2.74 0.76
#